data_AF-A0A920Q6N5-F1
#
_entry.id   AF-A0A920Q6N5-F1
#
_cell.length_a   1.000
_cell.length_b   1.000
_cell.length_c   1.000
_cell.angle_alpha   90.00
_cell.angle_beta   90.00
_cell.angle_gamma   90.00
#
_symmetry.space_group_name_H-M   'P 1'
#
loop_
_entity.id
_entity.type
_entity.pdbx_description
1 polymer ?
#
loop_
_entity_poly.entity_id
_entity_poly.type
_entity_poly.pdbx_seq_one_letter_code
_entity_poly.pdbx_strand_id
1 'polypeptide(L)' 'MDLKLFEETPKFVEGCLEVPDKPGLGLKFDEDAIKQYAVT' A
#
# COMPACT_ATOMS: atom_id res chain seq x y z
N MET A 1 10.95 5.97 9.68
CA MET A 1 10.82 4.50 9.61
C MET A 1 9.76 4.26 8.53
N ASP A 2 10.20 4.02 7.30
CA ASP A 2 9.33 3.90 6.13
C ASP A 2 8.81 2.46 6.04
N LEU A 3 7.55 2.21 6.38
CA LEU A 3 6.92 0.89 6.24
C LEU A 3 6.32 0.79 4.82
N LYS A 4 7.17 0.59 3.83
CA LYS A 4 6.79 0.50 2.41
C LYS A 4 6.35 -0.92 2.04
N LEU A 5 5.16 -1.31 2.49
CA LEU A 5 4.49 -2.50 1.97
C LEU A 5 3.80 -2.23 0.62
N PHE A 6 3.61 -0.95 0.29
CA PHE A 6 2.98 -0.48 -0.92
C PHE A 6 3.96 0.39 -1.69
N GLU A 7 3.97 0.28 -3.02
CA GLU A 7 4.76 1.15 -3.89
C GLU A 7 4.27 2.61 -3.81
N GLU A 8 2.96 2.80 -3.62
CA GLU A 8 2.33 4.09 -3.38
C GLU A 8 1.50 3.99 -2.10
N THR A 9 1.85 4.80 -1.09
CA THR A 9 1.06 4.88 0.14
C THR A 9 -0.24 5.63 -0.15
N PRO A 10 -1.42 5.06 0.17
CA PRO A 10 -2.68 5.76 -0.03
C PRO A 10 -2.70 7.09 0.72
N LYS A 11 -3.25 8.13 0.08
CA LYS A 11 -3.32 9.44 0.68
C LYS A 11 -4.38 9.48 1.78
N PHE A 12 -4.09 10.23 2.83
CA PHE A 12 -5.08 10.60 3.83
C PHE A 12 -5.65 11.97 3.47
N VAL A 13 -6.97 12.03 3.26
CA VAL A 13 -7.73 13.26 3.00
C VAL A 13 -8.76 13.39 4.11
N GLU A 14 -8.68 14.48 4.89
CA GLU A 14 -9.59 14.74 6.02
C GLU A 14 -9.62 13.61 7.08
N GLY A 15 -8.49 12.93 7.28
CA GLY A 15 -8.40 11.80 8.21
C GLY A 15 -8.96 10.49 7.67
N CYS A 16 -9.48 10.49 6.43
CA CYS A 16 -9.95 9.32 5.72
C CYS A 16 -8.92 8.86 4.69
N LEU A 17 -8.87 7.56 4.40
CA LEU A 17 -8.11 7.05 3.26
C LEU A 17 -8.86 7.41 1.97
N GLU A 18 -8.18 8.07 1.04
CA GLU A 18 -8.72 8.37 -0.29
C GLU A 18 -8.94 7.07 -1.07
N VAL A 19 -10.13 6.92 -1.67
CA VAL A 19 -10.45 5.75 -2.50
C VAL A 19 -9.85 5.96 -3.89
N PRO A 20 -8.97 5.08 -4.38
CA PRO A 20 -8.36 5.23 -5.70
C PRO A 20 -9.36 5.06 -6.84
N ASP A 21 -9.27 5.91 -7.86
CA ASP A 21 -9.98 5.73 -9.14
C ASP A 21 -9.20 4.80 -10.08
N LYS A 22 -8.99 3.54 -9.64
CA LYS A 22 -8.29 2.48 -10.38
C LYS A 22 -9.04 1.15 -10.18
N PRO A 23 -9.01 0.22 -11.15
CA PRO A 23 -9.63 -1.09 -11.00
C PRO A 23 -9.11 -1.89 -9.80
N GLY A 24 -9.98 -2.75 -9.25
CA GLY A 24 -9.63 -3.59 -8.09
C GLY A 24 -9.51 -2.77 -6.80
N LEU A 25 -8.51 -3.09 -5.97
CA LEU A 25 -8.23 -2.32 -4.75
C LEU A 25 -7.45 -1.02 -5.02
N GLY A 26 -6.97 -0.81 -6.25
CA GLY A 26 -6.15 0.35 -6.60
C GLY A 26 -4.80 0.42 -5.86
N LEU A 27 -4.38 -0.67 -5.21
CA LEU A 27 -3.14 -0.79 -4.45
C LEU A 27 -2.10 -1.59 -5.24
N LYS A 28 -0.83 -1.17 -5.16
CA LYS A 28 0.30 -1.93 -5.68
C LYS A 28 1.27 -2.23 -4.54
N PHE A 29 1.52 -3.51 -4.30
CA PHE A 29 2.39 -3.99 -3.24
C PHE A 29 3.84 -4.01 -3.71
N ASP A 30 4.75 -3.68 -2.80
CA ASP A 30 6.18 -3.92 -3.01
C ASP A 30 6.44 -5.41 -2.73
N GLU A 31 6.63 -6.18 -3.81
CA GLU A 31 6.81 -7.63 -3.70
C GLU A 31 8.07 -8.01 -2.92
N ASP A 32 9.13 -7.19 -2.97
CA ASP A 32 10.38 -7.48 -2.26
C ASP A 32 10.22 -7.20 -0.77
N ALA A 33 9.50 -6.14 -0.40
CA ALA A 33 9.11 -5.90 0.98
C ALA A 33 8.22 -7.03 1.51
N ILE A 34 7.24 -7.51 0.74
CA ILE A 34 6.35 -8.60 1.17
C ILE A 34 7.15 -9.89 1.41
N LYS A 35 8.09 -10.25 0.53
CA LYS A 35 8.95 -11.44 0.72
C LYS A 35 9.78 -11.34 2.00
N GLN A 36 10.28 -10.15 2.34
CA GLN A 36 11.09 -9.94 3.53
C GLN A 36 10.30 -10.20 4.83
N TYR A 37 9.01 -9.88 4.86
CA TYR A 37 8.17 -9.99 6.06
C TYR A 37 7.20 -11.18 6.05
N ALA A 38 7.27 -12.04 5.03
CA ALA A 38 6.44 -13.23 4.96
C ALA A 38 6.82 -14.22 6.08
N VAL A 39 5.85 -14.63 6.88
CA VAL A 39 6.00 -15.71 7.86
C VAL A 39 5.38 -16.97 7.27
N THR A 40 6.20 -17.98 7.02
CA THR A 40 5.80 -19.29 6.49
C THR A 40 5.49 -20.30 7.58
#